data_AF-A0A9E2Q8W9-F1
#
_entry.id   AF-A0A9E2Q8W9-F1
#
_cell.length_a   1.000
_cell.length_b   1.000
_cell.length_c   1.000
_cell.angle_alpha   90.00
_cell.angle_beta   90.00
_cell.angle_gamma   90.00
#
_symmetry.space_group_name_H-M   'P 1'
#
loop_
_entity.id
_entity.type
_entity.pdbx_description
1 polymer ?
#
loop_
_entity_poly.entity_id
_entity_poly.type
_entity_poly.pdbx_seq_one_letter_code
_entity_poly.pdbx_strand_id
1 'polypeptide(L)'
;MQQLYDLAFARHDRARDKRREFAECWAMYISVHPWDNDVRNVDPCMLEILAVTREPAPVELALIFSEWLAALRAALDNALYALAAATSGQNPPPQAERIQYPIFTTPEDFKKQAK
;
A
#
# COMPACT_ATOMS: atom_id res chain seq x y z
N MET A 1 -20.83 19.41 -1.02
CA MET A 1 -19.43 19.03 -0.74
C MET A 1 -19.28 17.56 -0.37
N GLN A 2 -20.06 17.01 0.57
CA GLN A 2 -19.97 15.59 0.97
C GLN A 2 -19.97 14.61 -0.22
N GLN A 3 -20.92 14.77 -1.15
CA GLN A 3 -21.09 13.90 -2.32
C GLN A 3 -19.86 13.81 -3.25
N LEU A 4 -19.00 14.84 -3.29
CA LEU A 4 -17.78 14.80 -4.11
C LEU A 4 -16.75 13.81 -3.56
N TYR A 5 -16.75 13.59 -2.24
CA TYR A 5 -15.79 12.74 -1.55
C TYR A 5 -16.28 11.31 -1.33
N ASP A 6 -17.55 10.99 -1.66
CA ASP A 6 -18.14 9.67 -1.41
C ASP A 6 -17.28 8.55 -2.01
N LEU A 7 -16.77 8.73 -3.24
CA LEU A 7 -15.89 7.76 -3.89
C LEU A 7 -14.51 7.65 -3.23
N ALA A 8 -14.01 8.73 -2.61
CA ALA A 8 -12.75 8.69 -1.87
C ALA A 8 -12.93 7.91 -0.56
N PHE A 9 -14.01 8.20 0.18
CA PHE A 9 -14.31 7.53 1.45
C PHE A 9 -14.65 6.06 1.26
N ALA A 10 -15.46 5.70 0.26
CA ALA A 10 -15.78 4.30 -0.02
C ALA A 10 -14.52 3.47 -0.34
N ARG A 11 -13.56 4.04 -1.07
CA ARG A 11 -12.28 3.37 -1.37
C ARG A 11 -11.36 3.32 -0.16
N HIS A 12 -11.35 4.35 0.68
CA HIS A 12 -10.62 4.35 1.93
C HIS A 12 -11.15 3.27 2.89
N ASP A 13 -12.47 3.12 2.99
CA ASP A 13 -13.10 2.05 3.76
C ASP A 13 -12.73 0.67 3.20
N ARG A 14 -12.74 0.51 1.87
CA ARG A 14 -12.26 -0.73 1.22
C ARG A 14 -10.79 -1.02 1.54
N ALA A 15 -9.93 0.00 1.55
CA ALA A 15 -8.53 -0.16 1.93
C ALA A 15 -8.38 -0.57 3.40
N ARG A 16 -9.20 -0.03 4.31
CA ARG A 16 -9.23 -0.45 5.72
C ARG A 16 -9.62 -1.93 5.84
N ASP A 17 -10.63 -2.38 5.13
CA ASP A 17 -11.07 -3.77 5.16
C ASP A 17 -9.99 -4.72 4.64
N LYS A 18 -9.34 -4.36 3.53
CA LYS A 18 -8.24 -5.17 2.96
C LYS A 18 -7.01 -5.21 3.83
N ARG A 19 -6.71 -4.11 4.55
CA ARG A 19 -5.65 -4.10 5.56
C ARG A 19 -5.94 -5.07 6.71
N ARG A 20 -7.19 -5.15 7.17
CA ARG A 20 -7.59 -6.11 8.21
C ARG A 20 -7.44 -7.55 7.72
N GLU A 21 -7.93 -7.84 6.52
CA GLU A 21 -7.79 -9.15 5.88
C GLU A 21 -6.32 -9.57 5.72
N PHE A 22 -5.45 -8.64 5.31
CA PHE A 22 -4.01 -8.88 5.25
C PHE A 22 -3.44 -9.21 6.64
N ALA A 23 -3.84 -8.45 7.66
CA ALA A 23 -3.36 -8.66 9.03
C ALA A 23 -3.78 -10.02 9.59
N GLU A 24 -5.01 -10.47 9.31
CA GLU A 24 -5.51 -11.79 9.69
C GLU A 24 -4.74 -12.91 8.99
N CYS A 25 -4.54 -12.80 7.66
CA CYS A 25 -3.75 -13.75 6.89
C CYS A 25 -2.28 -13.81 7.37
N TRP A 26 -1.68 -12.65 7.63
CA TRP A 26 -0.33 -12.53 8.16
C TRP A 26 -0.22 -13.17 9.55
N ALA A 27 -1.18 -12.91 10.44
CA ALA A 27 -1.20 -13.48 11.79
C ALA A 27 -1.25 -15.02 11.76
N MET A 28 -2.07 -15.59 10.87
CA MET A 28 -2.12 -17.04 10.67
C MET A 28 -0.78 -17.59 10.16
N TYR A 29 -0.19 -16.94 9.16
CA TYR A 29 1.10 -17.35 8.62
C TYR A 29 2.24 -17.31 9.65
N ILE A 30 2.35 -16.25 10.44
CA ILE A 30 3.43 -16.16 11.45
C ILE A 30 3.19 -17.11 12.64
N SER A 31 1.94 -17.51 12.91
CA SER A 31 1.62 -18.41 14.03
C SER A 31 2.25 -19.79 13.90
N VAL A 32 2.53 -20.24 12.67
CA VAL A 32 3.21 -21.51 12.40
C VAL A 32 4.74 -21.41 12.50
N HIS A 33 5.28 -20.25 12.90
CA HIS A 33 6.72 -20.00 12.99
C HIS A 33 7.44 -20.37 11.68
N PRO A 34 7.15 -19.68 10.55
CA PRO A 34 7.60 -20.09 9.22
C PRO A 34 9.11 -19.88 8.99
N TRP A 35 9.80 -19.29 9.97
CA TRP A 35 11.23 -19.07 9.96
C TRP A 35 11.91 -19.85 11.09
N ASP A 36 13.11 -20.32 10.82
CA ASP A 36 13.98 -21.01 11.76
C ASP A 36 15.42 -20.49 11.62
N ASN A 37 16.32 -20.94 12.47
CA ASN A 37 17.74 -20.62 12.39
C ASN A 37 18.56 -21.87 12.09
N ASP A 38 19.30 -21.85 10.99
CA ASP A 38 20.35 -22.84 10.72
C ASP A 38 21.68 -22.34 11.27
N VAL A 39 22.36 -23.19 12.03
CA VAL A 39 23.74 -22.94 12.46
C VAL A 39 24.66 -23.80 11.63
N ARG A 40 25.60 -23.17 10.94
CA ARG A 40 26.63 -23.85 10.15
C ARG A 40 27.98 -23.62 10.80
N ASN A 41 28.72 -24.70 11.02
CA ASN A 41 30.11 -24.61 11.43
C ASN A 41 30.96 -24.43 10.17
N VAL A 42 31.56 -23.25 10.02
CA VAL A 42 32.40 -22.91 8.87
C VAL A 42 33.84 -23.38 9.12
N ASP A 43 34.35 -23.12 10.32
CA ASP A 43 35.65 -23.59 10.81
C ASP A 43 35.70 -23.59 12.36
N PRO A 44 36.76 -24.12 13.01
CA PRO A 44 36.83 -24.27 14.46
C PRO A 44 36.61 -22.99 15.29
N CYS A 45 36.78 -21.81 14.69
CA CYS A 45 36.60 -20.51 15.34
C CYS A 45 35.45 -19.69 14.72
N MET A 46 34.72 -20.22 13.74
CA MET A 46 33.67 -19.49 13.02
C MET A 46 32.39 -20.31 12.86
N LEU A 47 31.29 -19.71 13.33
CA LEU A 47 29.93 -20.18 13.11
C LEU A 47 29.16 -19.17 12.25
N GLU A 48 28.38 -19.66 11.31
CA GLU A 48 27.36 -18.90 10.59
C GLU A 48 25.98 -19.22 11.15
N ILE A 49 25.16 -18.19 11.37
CA ILE A 49 23.76 -18.32 11.77
C ILE A 49 22.92 -17.73 10.64
N LEU A 50 22.09 -18.57 10.03
CA LEU A 50 21.22 -18.17 8.93
C LEU A 50 19.77 -18.21 9.37
N ALA A 51 19.05 -17.09 9.23
CA ALA A 51 17.60 -17.09 9.29
C ALA A 51 17.07 -17.70 7.98
N VAL A 52 16.35 -18.81 8.09
CA VAL A 52 15.88 -19.61 6.96
C VAL A 52 14.36 -19.69 6.98
N THR A 53 13.75 -19.46 5.82
CA THR A 53 12.31 -19.66 5.63
C THR A 53 12.05 -21.14 5.39
N ARG A 54 11.30 -21.78 6.28
CA ARG A 54 10.88 -23.19 6.17
C ARG A 54 9.55 -23.34 5.45
N GLU A 55 8.62 -22.43 5.75
CA GLU A 55 7.31 -22.38 5.12
C GLU A 55 7.22 -21.11 4.28
N PRO A 56 6.94 -21.20 2.97
CA PRO A 56 6.82 -20.02 2.14
C PRO A 56 5.58 -19.20 2.52
N ALA A 57 5.65 -17.89 2.29
CA ALA A 57 4.51 -17.01 2.48
C ALA A 57 3.33 -17.42 1.56
N PRO A 58 2.09 -17.45 2.06
CA PRO A 58 0.90 -17.71 1.26
C PRO A 58 0.78 -16.72 0.10
N VAL A 59 0.42 -17.21 -1.09
CA VAL A 59 0.24 -16.38 -2.29
C VAL A 59 -0.86 -15.33 -2.11
N GLU A 60 -1.84 -15.66 -1.27
CA GLU A 60 -2.96 -14.82 -0.89
C GLU A 60 -2.50 -13.49 -0.27
N LEU A 61 -1.40 -13.48 0.49
CA LEU A 61 -0.85 -12.24 1.06
C LEU A 61 -0.49 -11.23 -0.03
N ALA A 62 0.12 -11.69 -1.13
CA ALA A 62 0.49 -10.82 -2.24
C ALA A 62 -0.75 -10.27 -2.98
N LEU A 63 -1.80 -11.08 -3.12
CA LEU A 63 -3.06 -10.67 -3.71
C LEU A 63 -3.77 -9.61 -2.86
N ILE A 64 -3.95 -9.87 -1.56
CA ILE A 64 -4.60 -8.95 -0.63
C ILE A 64 -3.81 -7.64 -0.55
N PHE A 65 -2.48 -7.70 -0.50
CA PHE A 65 -1.63 -6.52 -0.50
C PHE A 65 -1.81 -5.67 -1.75
N SER A 66 -1.89 -6.30 -2.92
CA SER A 66 -2.09 -5.60 -4.19
C SER A 66 -3.44 -4.90 -4.24
N GLU A 67 -4.51 -5.57 -3.77
CA GLU A 67 -5.84 -4.97 -3.65
C GLU A 67 -5.88 -3.82 -2.64
N TRP A 68 -5.20 -3.97 -1.52
CA TRP A 68 -5.08 -2.92 -0.50
C TRP A 68 -4.41 -1.67 -1.06
N LEU A 69 -3.24 -1.82 -1.71
CA LEU A 69 -2.52 -0.71 -2.34
C LEU A 69 -3.34 -0.03 -3.43
N ALA A 70 -4.02 -0.81 -4.27
CA ALA A 70 -4.88 -0.27 -5.31
C ALA A 70 -6.03 0.56 -4.72
N ALA A 71 -6.71 0.04 -3.70
CA ALA A 71 -7.80 0.76 -3.02
C ALA A 71 -7.29 2.05 -2.36
N LEU A 72 -6.12 2.02 -1.71
CA LEU A 72 -5.53 3.18 -1.06
C LEU A 72 -5.14 4.27 -2.07
N ARG A 73 -4.46 3.91 -3.16
CA ARG A 73 -4.11 4.85 -4.24
C ARG A 73 -5.37 5.48 -4.84
N ALA A 74 -6.35 4.65 -5.13
CA ALA A 74 -7.61 5.06 -5.72
C ALA A 74 -8.44 5.95 -4.78
N ALA A 75 -8.32 5.81 -3.45
CA ALA A 75 -8.92 6.71 -2.47
C ALA A 75 -8.25 8.08 -2.47
N LEU A 76 -6.91 8.11 -2.50
CA LEU A 76 -6.12 9.34 -2.53
C LEU A 76 -6.34 10.14 -3.83
N ASP A 77 -6.36 9.45 -4.98
CA ASP A 77 -6.65 10.08 -6.28
C ASP A 77 -8.04 10.74 -6.28
N ASN A 78 -9.06 10.03 -5.78
CA ASN A 78 -10.42 10.56 -5.67
C ASN A 78 -10.51 11.73 -4.69
N ALA A 79 -9.76 11.69 -3.59
CA ALA A 79 -9.74 12.80 -2.63
C ALA A 79 -9.16 14.07 -3.24
N LEU A 80 -8.08 13.94 -4.03
CA LEU A 80 -7.48 15.06 -4.74
C LEU A 80 -8.39 15.59 -5.86
N TYR A 81 -9.03 14.68 -6.61
CA TYR A 81 -10.02 15.04 -7.61
C TYR A 81 -11.19 15.83 -7.00
N ALA A 82 -11.75 15.32 -5.89
CA ALA A 82 -12.84 15.97 -5.17
C ALA A 82 -12.44 17.36 -4.65
N LEU A 83 -11.20 17.49 -4.16
CA LEU A 83 -10.64 18.78 -3.73
C LEU A 83 -10.53 19.75 -4.92
N ALA A 84 -10.00 19.33 -6.05
CA ALA A 84 -9.87 20.16 -7.25
C ALA A 84 -11.24 20.60 -7.79
N ALA A 85 -12.24 19.71 -7.75
CA ALA A 85 -13.61 20.04 -8.14
C ALA A 85 -14.24 21.06 -7.18
N ALA A 86 -14.03 20.88 -5.87
CA ALA A 86 -14.53 21.80 -4.86
C ALA A 86 -13.88 23.20 -4.94
N THR A 87 -12.58 23.28 -5.21
CA THR A 87 -11.85 24.56 -5.30
C THR A 87 -12.09 25.29 -6.61
N SER A 88 -12.25 24.56 -7.73
CA SER A 88 -12.54 25.17 -9.04
C SER A 88 -14.02 25.49 -9.25
N GLY A 89 -14.92 24.86 -8.46
CA GLY A 89 -16.36 24.93 -8.67
C GLY A 89 -16.86 24.17 -9.90
N GLN A 90 -15.99 23.39 -10.56
CA GLN A 90 -16.31 22.63 -11.78
C GLN A 90 -16.23 21.13 -11.51
N ASN A 91 -17.16 20.37 -12.09
CA ASN A 91 -17.13 18.91 -12.09
C ASN A 91 -17.50 18.40 -13.49
N PRO A 92 -16.52 17.93 -14.29
CA PRO A 92 -15.13 17.63 -13.93
C PRO A 92 -14.28 18.87 -13.63
N PRO A 93 -13.24 18.77 -12.77
CA PRO A 93 -12.30 19.85 -12.51
C PRO A 93 -11.42 20.15 -13.74
N PRO A 94 -10.81 21.35 -13.82
CA PRO A 94 -9.85 21.66 -14.87
C PRO A 94 -8.70 20.65 -14.89
N GLN A 95 -8.32 20.19 -16.10
CA GLN A 95 -7.25 19.21 -16.30
C GLN A 95 -7.48 17.88 -15.54
N ALA A 96 -8.74 17.44 -15.45
CA ALA A 96 -9.16 16.24 -14.72
C ALA A 96 -8.28 15.01 -15.01
N GLU A 97 -7.89 14.81 -16.27
CA GLU A 97 -7.05 13.70 -16.72
C GLU A 97 -5.61 13.72 -16.15
N ARG A 98 -5.13 14.88 -15.67
CA ARG A 98 -3.80 15.05 -15.08
C ARG A 98 -3.82 14.96 -13.55
N ILE A 99 -5.00 14.93 -12.93
CA ILE A 99 -5.13 14.90 -11.47
C ILE A 99 -4.87 13.48 -10.98
N GLN A 100 -3.75 13.31 -10.29
CA GLN A 100 -3.40 12.08 -9.60
C GLN A 100 -2.69 12.44 -8.30
N TYR A 101 -2.85 11.61 -7.28
CA TYR A 101 -2.16 11.80 -6.03
C TYR A 101 -0.64 11.67 -6.26
N PRO A 102 0.15 12.67 -5.82
CA PRO A 102 1.58 12.69 -6.06
C PRO A 102 2.27 11.58 -5.26
N ILE A 103 3.00 10.70 -5.95
CA ILE A 103 3.92 9.75 -5.34
C ILE A 103 5.34 10.20 -5.66
N PHE A 104 5.90 11.04 -4.78
CA PHE A 104 7.27 11.52 -4.89
C PHE A 104 7.98 11.38 -3.55
N THR A 105 9.25 11.03 -3.61
CA THR A 105 10.12 10.93 -2.43
C THR A 105 10.44 12.31 -1.86
N THR A 106 10.50 13.34 -2.70
CA THR A 106 10.85 14.71 -2.29
C THR A 106 9.85 15.74 -2.83
N PRO A 107 9.65 16.87 -2.11
CA PRO A 107 8.85 17.99 -2.61
C PRO A 107 9.41 18.61 -3.90
N GLU A 108 10.72 18.52 -4.12
CA GLU A 108 11.37 19.05 -5.32
C GLU A 108 10.98 18.26 -6.57
N ASP A 109 10.87 16.94 -6.46
CA ASP A 109 10.45 16.08 -7.58
C ASP A 109 9.00 16.33 -7.96
N PHE A 110 8.13 16.58 -6.97
CA PHE A 110 6.76 17.01 -7.25
C PHE A 110 6.72 18.33 -8.04
N LYS A 111 7.52 19.33 -7.65
CA LYS A 111 7.57 20.62 -8.37
C LYS A 111 8.07 20.49 -9.81
N LYS A 112 8.93 19.51 -10.12
CA LYS A 112 9.41 19.24 -11.49
C LYS A 112 8.29 18.70 -12.39
N GLN A 113 7.32 17.97 -11.83
CA GLN A 113 6.17 17.44 -12.58
C GLN A 113 5.14 18.52 -12.96
N ALA A 114 5.09 19.61 -12.19
CA ALA A 114 4.14 20.71 -12.42
C ALA A 114 4.51 21.63 -13.61
N LYS A 115 5.67 21.41 -14.25
CA LYS A 115 6.11 22.10 -15.47
C LYS A 115 5.65 21.36 -16.71
#